data_AF-A0A3C1N829-F1
#
_entry.id   AF-A0A3C1N829-F1
#
_cell.length_a   1.000
_cell.length_b   1.000
_cell.length_c   1.000
_cell.angle_alpha   90.00
_cell.angle_beta   90.00
_cell.angle_gamma   90.00
#
_symmetry.space_group_name_H-M   'P 1'
#
loop_
_entity.id
_entity.type
_entity.pdbx_description
1 polymer ?
#
loop_
_entity_poly.entity_id
_entity_poly.type
_entity_poly.pdbx_seq_one_letter_code
_entity_poly.pdbx_strand_id
1 'polypeptide(L)'
;MSDRTGITAELLSHSLLSQFPGVEFNQITLPFIDDDDKVVKAIRQIDQVADSAGRRPLVFATFVNRQYLKRLMTAKAKVFDFFGTFVGPLEAELGSPPAWRIGQAHGIGDKVRYASRISAVHYAMESDDGVNVVDYPRADL
;
A
#
# COMPACT_ATOMS: atom_id res chain seq x y z
N MET A 1 -1.14 -1.21 6.93
CA MET A 1 -2.01 -2.41 7.02
C MET A 1 -2.99 -2.44 5.87
N SER A 2 -3.26 -3.63 5.31
CA SER A 2 -4.23 -3.78 4.23
C SER A 2 -4.84 -5.18 4.21
N ASP A 3 -6.03 -5.29 3.64
CA ASP A 3 -6.67 -6.54 3.22
C ASP A 3 -6.03 -7.13 1.94
N ARG A 4 -5.04 -6.45 1.35
CA ARG A 4 -4.25 -6.88 0.19
C ARG A 4 -2.75 -6.76 0.49
N THR A 5 -1.91 -6.53 -0.52
CA THR A 5 -0.44 -6.51 -0.42
C THR A 5 0.12 -5.46 0.52
N GLY A 6 -0.63 -4.41 0.85
CA GLY A 6 -0.15 -3.32 1.72
C GLY A 6 0.78 -2.30 1.05
N ILE A 7 1.17 -2.52 -0.21
CA ILE A 7 2.11 -1.64 -0.96
C ILE A 7 1.59 -0.19 -1.02
N THR A 8 0.30 0.02 -1.28
CA THR A 8 -0.29 1.37 -1.28
C THR A 8 -0.16 2.05 0.09
N ALA A 9 -0.46 1.32 1.16
CA ALA A 9 -0.39 1.87 2.52
C ALA A 9 1.05 2.27 2.85
N GLU A 10 2.02 1.43 2.50
CA GLU A 10 3.45 1.64 2.73
C GLU A 10 3.98 2.85 1.97
N LEU A 11 3.72 2.95 0.67
CA LEU A 11 4.19 4.06 -0.16
C LEU A 11 3.64 5.41 0.33
N LEU A 12 2.32 5.48 0.57
CA LEU A 12 1.68 6.71 1.04
C LEU A 12 2.14 7.09 2.45
N SER A 13 2.23 6.12 3.37
CA SER A 13 2.72 6.41 4.72
C SER A 13 4.16 6.87 4.70
N HIS A 14 5.04 6.21 3.92
CA HIS A 14 6.43 6.60 3.79
C HIS A 14 6.57 8.05 3.29
N SER A 15 5.81 8.42 2.25
CA SER A 15 5.80 9.79 1.72
C SER A 15 5.30 10.84 2.72
N LEU A 16 4.35 10.49 3.59
CA LEU A 16 3.84 11.41 4.61
C LEU A 16 4.81 11.53 5.80
N LEU A 17 5.39 10.42 6.24
CA LEU A 17 6.31 10.38 7.37
C LEU A 17 7.65 11.06 7.06
N SER A 18 8.08 11.10 5.79
CA SER A 18 9.30 11.81 5.36
C SER A 18 9.26 13.31 5.63
N GLN A 19 8.07 13.89 5.83
CA GLN A 19 7.89 15.29 6.22
C GLN A 19 8.29 15.57 7.69
N PHE A 20 8.64 14.54 8.46
CA PHE A 20 9.02 14.62 9.87
C PHE A 20 10.44 14.08 10.10
N PRO A 21 11.49 14.71 9.55
CA PRO A 21 12.86 14.17 9.57
C PRO A 21 13.47 14.04 10.97
N GLY A 22 12.92 14.74 11.97
CA GLY A 22 13.36 14.64 13.37
C GLY A 22 12.72 13.48 14.16
N VAL A 23 11.91 12.64 13.52
CA VAL A 23 11.21 11.53 14.17
C VAL A 23 11.63 10.21 13.53
N GLU A 24 12.19 9.31 14.33
CA GLU A 24 12.51 7.96 13.89
C GLU A 24 11.27 7.07 13.94
N PHE A 25 10.96 6.43 12.82
CA PHE A 25 9.84 5.50 12.71
C PHE A 25 10.34 4.09 12.41
N ASN A 26 9.93 3.13 13.25
CA ASN A 26 10.00 1.72 12.91
C ASN A 26 8.71 1.33 12.17
N GLN A 27 8.83 0.99 10.89
CA GLN A 27 7.68 0.70 10.03
C GLN A 27 7.52 -0.81 9.82
N ILE A 28 6.29 -1.30 9.98
CA ILE A 28 5.93 -2.71 9.78
C ILE A 28 4.73 -2.77 8.85
N THR A 29 4.86 -3.49 7.74
CA THR A 29 3.74 -3.77 6.81
C THR A 29 3.04 -5.06 7.23
N LEU A 30 1.73 -4.98 7.49
CA LEU A 30 0.86 -6.13 7.70
C LEU A 30 -0.08 -6.30 6.49
N PRO A 31 0.25 -7.20 5.55
CA PRO A 31 -0.56 -7.48 4.38
C PRO A 31 -1.60 -8.59 4.63
N PHE A 32 -2.56 -8.71 3.72
CA PHE A 32 -3.58 -9.77 3.65
C PHE A 32 -4.38 -9.96 4.95
N ILE A 33 -4.72 -8.86 5.61
CA ILE A 33 -5.59 -8.86 6.79
C ILE A 33 -7.05 -8.91 6.31
N ASP A 34 -7.47 -10.09 5.86
CA ASP A 34 -8.72 -10.32 5.12
C ASP A 34 -9.66 -11.34 5.79
N ASP A 35 -9.36 -11.75 7.02
CA ASP A 35 -10.21 -12.61 7.86
C ASP A 35 -10.23 -12.14 9.32
N ASP A 36 -11.18 -12.68 10.09
CA ASP A 36 -11.41 -12.26 11.48
C ASP A 36 -10.23 -12.56 12.41
N ASP A 37 -9.55 -13.70 12.22
CA ASP A 37 -8.43 -14.13 13.05
C ASP A 37 -7.22 -13.23 12.84
N LYS A 38 -6.93 -12.88 11.58
CA LYS A 38 -5.86 -11.94 11.23
C LYS A 38 -6.12 -10.56 11.79
N VAL A 39 -7.37 -10.08 11.77
CA VAL A 39 -7.74 -8.80 12.38
C VAL A 39 -7.49 -8.84 13.89
N VAL A 40 -7.91 -9.90 14.59
CA VAL A 40 -7.64 -10.04 16.04
C VAL A 40 -6.14 -10.07 16.32
N LYS A 41 -5.37 -10.86 15.57
CA LYS A 41 -3.91 -10.95 15.75
C LYS A 41 -3.24 -9.60 15.53
N ALA A 42 -3.65 -8.85 14.50
CA ALA A 42 -3.09 -7.54 14.23
C ALA A 42 -3.41 -6.53 15.33
N ILE A 43 -4.64 -6.49 15.84
CA ILE A 43 -5.01 -5.64 16.98
C ILE A 43 -4.16 -5.98 18.20
N ARG A 44 -4.03 -7.27 18.52
CA ARG A 44 -3.20 -7.72 19.64
C ARG A 44 -1.75 -7.31 19.48
N GLN A 45 -1.18 -7.44 18.28
CA GLN A 45 0.19 -7.01 17.99
C GLN A 45 0.35 -5.50 18.19
N ILE A 46 -0.60 -4.70 17.70
CA ILE A 46 -0.61 -3.25 17.88
C ILE A 46 -0.64 -2.88 19.37
N ASP A 47 -1.53 -3.50 20.13
CA ASP A 47 -1.69 -3.23 21.56
C ASP A 47 -0.43 -3.59 22.35
N GLN A 48 0.21 -4.71 22.02
CA GLN A 48 1.49 -5.11 22.61
C GLN A 48 2.62 -4.12 22.31
N VAL A 49 2.68 -3.58 21.09
CA VAL A 49 3.64 -2.53 20.73
C VAL A 49 3.35 -1.25 21.51
N ALA A 50 2.07 -0.86 21.62
CA ALA A 50 1.68 0.32 22.39
C ALA A 50 2.10 0.21 23.87
N ASP A 51 1.85 -0.95 24.48
CA ASP A 51 2.17 -1.21 25.88
C ASP A 51 3.69 -1.29 26.13
N SER A 52 4.46 -1.91 25.22
CA SER A 52 5.91 -2.07 25.40
C SER A 52 6.72 -0.81 25.04
N ALA A 53 6.32 -0.07 24.02
CA ALA A 53 7.02 1.15 23.59
C ALA A 53 6.66 2.38 24.42
N GLY A 54 5.59 2.34 25.22
CA GLY A 54 5.09 3.47 25.99
C GLY A 54 4.61 4.66 25.12
N ARG A 55 4.41 4.43 23.82
CA ARG A 55 3.97 5.42 22.83
C ARG A 55 2.89 4.81 21.96
N ARG A 56 1.92 5.64 21.56
CA ARG A 56 0.79 5.22 20.72
C ARG A 56 1.27 4.96 19.27
N PRO A 57 1.12 3.73 18.73
CA PRO A 57 1.48 3.43 17.35
C PRO A 57 0.61 4.18 16.34
N LEU A 58 1.17 4.42 15.14
CA LEU A 58 0.43 4.94 13.99
C LEU A 58 0.08 3.78 13.07
N VAL A 59 -1.18 3.66 12.67
CA VAL A 59 -1.66 2.62 11.76
C VAL A 59 -2.20 3.29 10.51
N PHE A 60 -1.48 3.17 9.41
CA PHE A 60 -1.95 3.58 8.09
C PHE A 60 -2.69 2.42 7.43
N ALA A 61 -3.93 2.66 7.01
CA ALA A 61 -4.87 1.63 6.59
C ALA A 61 -5.44 1.90 5.18
N THR A 62 -5.42 0.86 4.35
CA THR A 62 -6.10 0.82 3.04
C THR A 62 -7.05 -0.38 3.01
N PHE A 63 -8.07 -0.35 3.86
CA PHE A 63 -9.09 -1.39 3.96
C PHE A 63 -10.31 -1.05 3.12
N VAL A 64 -10.69 -1.96 2.23
CA VAL A 64 -11.98 -1.91 1.54
C VAL A 64 -13.08 -2.42 2.48
N ASN A 65 -12.79 -3.49 3.23
CA ASN A 65 -13.73 -4.01 4.23
C ASN A 65 -13.83 -3.07 5.44
N ARG A 66 -14.95 -2.34 5.52
CA ARG A 66 -15.22 -1.38 6.59
C ARG A 66 -15.43 -2.02 7.96
N GLN A 67 -15.85 -3.29 8.04
CA GLN A 67 -16.01 -3.99 9.31
C GLN A 67 -14.64 -4.25 9.96
N TYR A 68 -13.65 -4.66 9.18
CA TYR A 68 -12.28 -4.85 9.67
C TYR A 68 -11.65 -3.53 10.10
N LEU A 69 -11.87 -2.46 9.34
CA LEU A 69 -11.43 -1.14 9.76
C LEU A 69 -12.08 -0.71 11.09
N LYS A 70 -13.39 -0.87 11.25
CA LYS A 70 -14.09 -0.54 12.51
C LYS A 70 -13.50 -1.28 13.71
N ARG A 71 -13.13 -2.56 13.53
CA ARG A 71 -12.44 -3.33 14.56
C ARG A 71 -11.03 -2.82 14.82
N LEU A 72 -10.27 -2.46 13.79
CA LEU A 72 -8.94 -1.85 13.97
C LEU A 72 -8.96 -0.53 14.73
N MET A 73 -10.04 0.25 14.61
CA MET A 73 -10.22 1.49 15.36
C MET A 73 -10.30 1.27 16.89
N THR A 74 -10.51 0.04 17.37
CA THR A 74 -10.49 -0.27 18.81
C THR A 74 -9.09 -0.53 19.36
N ALA A 75 -8.08 -0.67 18.50
CA ALA A 75 -6.70 -0.88 18.94
C ALA A 75 -6.14 0.37 19.63
N LYS A 76 -5.13 0.19 20.48
CA LYS A 76 -4.37 1.25 21.18
C LYS A 76 -3.45 2.05 20.24
N ALA A 77 -3.93 2.37 19.04
CA ALA A 77 -3.19 3.09 18.00
C ALA A 77 -3.99 4.28 17.46
N LYS A 78 -3.30 5.18 16.75
CA LYS A 78 -3.95 6.19 15.92
C LYS A 78 -4.07 5.63 14.51
N VAL A 79 -5.30 5.39 14.08
CA VAL A 79 -5.58 4.87 12.74
C VAL A 79 -5.80 6.02 11.75
N PHE A 80 -5.09 5.96 10.63
CA PHE A 80 -5.25 6.80 9.45
C PHE A 80 -5.81 5.94 8.32
N ASP A 81 -7.10 6.11 8.02
CA ASP A 81 -7.79 5.41 6.94
C ASP A 81 -7.66 6.23 5.64
N PHE A 82 -6.76 5.81 4.75
CA PHE A 82 -6.54 6.53 3.50
C PHE A 82 -7.77 6.50 2.59
N PHE A 83 -8.47 5.37 2.48
CA PHE A 83 -9.66 5.32 1.64
C PHE A 83 -10.79 6.15 2.23
N GLY A 84 -11.05 6.06 3.53
CA GLY A 84 -12.05 6.92 4.17
C GLY A 84 -11.75 8.41 4.06
N THR A 85 -10.46 8.78 4.02
CA THR A 85 -10.04 10.18 3.90
C THR A 85 -10.20 10.71 2.47
N PHE A 86 -9.79 9.94 1.46
CA PHE A 86 -9.68 10.45 0.08
C PHE A 86 -10.83 10.06 -0.86
N VAL A 87 -11.59 9.01 -0.55
CA VAL A 87 -12.67 8.56 -1.45
C VAL A 87 -13.83 9.55 -1.48
N GLY A 88 -14.22 10.14 -0.34
CA GLY A 88 -15.33 11.11 -0.29
C GLY A 88 -15.08 12.35 -1.15
N PRO A 89 -13.91 13.02 -1.04
CA PRO A 89 -13.55 14.12 -1.93
C PRO A 89 -13.55 13.72 -3.42
N LEU A 90 -13.07 12.52 -3.74
CA LEU A 90 -13.08 12.02 -5.13
C LEU A 90 -14.49 11.74 -5.64
N GLU A 91 -15.38 11.19 -4.81
CA GLU A 91 -16.78 10.96 -5.17
C GLU A 91 -17.50 12.27 -5.47
N ALA A 92 -17.27 13.30 -4.66
CA ALA A 92 -17.81 14.63 -4.88
C ALA A 92 -17.31 15.27 -6.19
N GLU A 93 -16.00 15.16 -6.47
CA GLU A 93 -15.41 15.73 -7.68
C GLU A 93 -15.81 14.96 -8.95
N LEU A 94 -15.88 13.63 -8.88
CA LEU A 94 -16.18 12.77 -10.02
C LEU A 94 -17.68 12.60 -10.28
N GLY A 95 -18.54 13.02 -9.34
CA GLY A 95 -19.99 12.84 -9.41
C GLY A 95 -20.42 11.37 -9.50
N SER A 96 -19.58 10.44 -9.02
CA SER A 96 -19.78 9.00 -9.17
C SER A 96 -19.35 8.25 -7.92
N PRO A 97 -20.18 7.31 -7.41
CA PRO A 97 -19.88 6.61 -6.18
C PRO A 97 -18.73 5.61 -6.35
N PRO A 98 -17.91 5.42 -5.31
CA PRO A 98 -16.89 4.38 -5.28
C PRO A 98 -17.50 2.97 -5.35
N ALA A 99 -16.88 2.10 -6.14
CA ALA A 99 -17.35 0.72 -6.29
C ALA A 99 -17.03 -0.18 -5.08
N TRP A 100 -16.14 0.23 -4.16
CA TRP A 100 -15.70 -0.52 -2.98
C TRP A 100 -15.38 -2.01 -3.22
N ARG A 101 -14.78 -2.33 -4.37
CA ARG A 101 -14.46 -3.72 -4.72
C ARG A 101 -13.08 -4.11 -4.21
N ILE A 102 -13.03 -5.20 -3.44
CA ILE A 102 -11.77 -5.74 -2.92
C ILE A 102 -10.88 -6.14 -4.09
N GLY A 103 -9.70 -5.51 -4.20
CA GLY A 103 -8.73 -5.81 -5.27
C GLY A 103 -8.74 -4.83 -6.44
N GLN A 104 -9.45 -3.70 -6.42
CA GLN A 104 -9.35 -2.72 -7.51
C GLN A 104 -8.04 -1.93 -7.54
N ALA A 105 -7.43 -1.67 -6.38
CA ALA A 105 -6.20 -0.87 -6.30
C ALA A 105 -4.96 -1.58 -6.89
N HIS A 106 -4.97 -2.91 -7.02
CA HIS A 106 -3.84 -3.73 -7.48
C HIS A 106 -4.26 -4.98 -8.30
N GLY A 107 -5.55 -5.15 -8.58
CA GLY A 107 -6.06 -6.32 -9.30
C GLY A 107 -5.96 -6.10 -10.79
N ILE A 108 -4.88 -6.59 -11.39
CA ILE A 108 -4.81 -7.03 -12.80
C ILE A 108 -5.16 -5.94 -13.85
N GLY A 109 -5.38 -4.68 -13.45
CA GLY A 109 -5.52 -3.54 -14.37
C GLY A 109 -4.18 -3.06 -14.93
N ASP A 110 -3.08 -3.42 -14.27
CA ASP A 110 -1.72 -3.08 -14.66
C ASP A 110 -1.04 -4.26 -15.36
N LYS A 111 -1.76 -5.15 -16.07
CA LYS A 111 -1.09 -6.18 -16.90
C LYS A 111 -0.11 -5.54 -17.87
N VAL A 112 -0.40 -4.35 -18.39
CA VAL A 112 0.47 -3.63 -19.33
C VAL A 112 1.70 -3.05 -18.63
N ARG A 113 1.57 -2.48 -17.42
CA ARG A 113 2.70 -1.91 -16.65
C ARG A 113 3.53 -2.97 -15.91
N TYR A 114 2.89 -4.06 -15.48
CA TYR A 114 3.57 -5.24 -14.99
C TYR A 114 4.30 -5.94 -16.14
N ALA A 115 3.66 -6.12 -17.30
CA ALA A 115 4.33 -6.61 -18.50
C ALA A 115 5.46 -5.68 -18.90
N SER A 116 5.30 -4.35 -18.91
CA SER A 116 6.39 -3.44 -19.27
C SER A 116 7.57 -3.51 -18.30
N ARG A 117 7.33 -3.76 -17.00
CA ARG A 117 8.41 -4.00 -16.02
C ARG A 117 9.08 -5.36 -16.21
N ILE A 118 8.31 -6.42 -16.49
CA ILE A 118 8.86 -7.74 -16.81
C ILE A 118 9.65 -7.68 -18.12
N SER A 119 9.15 -7.01 -19.15
CA SER A 119 9.84 -6.77 -20.42
C SER A 119 11.11 -5.95 -20.23
N ALA A 120 11.10 -4.92 -19.38
CA ALA A 120 12.30 -4.14 -19.08
C ALA A 120 13.35 -4.95 -18.31
N VAL A 121 12.95 -5.83 -17.39
CA VAL A 121 13.85 -6.77 -16.71
C VAL A 121 14.40 -7.82 -17.68
N HIS A 122 13.55 -8.35 -18.58
CA HIS A 122 13.96 -9.32 -19.60
C HIS A 122 14.93 -8.68 -20.61
N TYR A 123 14.65 -7.45 -21.05
CA TYR A 123 15.54 -6.67 -21.91
C TYR A 123 16.88 -6.37 -21.22
N ALA A 124 16.87 -6.03 -19.93
CA ALA A 124 18.09 -5.82 -19.17
C ALA A 124 18.90 -7.13 -18.99
N MET A 125 18.23 -8.29 -18.86
CA MET A 125 18.89 -9.60 -18.84
C MET A 125 19.41 -10.04 -20.22
N GLU A 126 18.65 -9.84 -21.30
CA GLU A 126 19.03 -10.13 -22.70
C GLU A 126 20.02 -9.11 -23.29
N SER A 127 20.26 -8.01 -22.58
CA SER A 127 21.27 -7.00 -22.97
C SER A 127 22.55 -7.12 -22.14
N ASP A 128 22.62 -8.04 -21.17
CA ASP A 128 23.77 -8.29 -20.29
C ASP A 128 24.74 -9.34 -20.85
N ASP A 129 24.35 -10.09 -21.89
CA ASP A 129 25.18 -11.05 -22.64
C ASP A 129 25.73 -10.49 -23.96
N GLY A 130 25.62 -9.17 -24.14
CA GLY A 130 26.63 -8.38 -24.84
C GLY A 130 27.02 -8.84 -26.25
N VAL A 131 26.09 -9.03 -27.18
CA VAL A 131 26.31 -8.79 -28.63
C VAL A 131 24.98 -8.51 -29.32
N ASN A 132 24.70 -7.26 -29.70
CA ASN A 132 24.05 -6.94 -30.98
C ASN A 132 24.21 -5.45 -31.30
N VAL A 133 25.14 -5.16 -32.22
CA VAL A 133 25.53 -3.82 -32.70
C VAL A 133 24.53 -3.27 -33.73
N VAL A 134 23.25 -3.63 -33.66
CA VAL A 134 22.29 -3.29 -34.72
C VAL A 134 20.95 -2.91 -34.11
N ASP A 135 20.86 -1.74 -33.49
CA ASP A 135 19.63 -0.89 -33.53
C ASP A 135 19.83 0.47 -32.82
N TYR A 136 20.93 1.17 -33.17
CA TYR A 136 21.12 2.58 -32.80
C TYR A 136 20.19 3.63 -33.47
N PRO A 137 19.38 3.37 -34.53
CA PRO A 137 18.54 4.42 -35.11
C PRO A 137 17.09 4.50 -34.58
N ARG A 138 16.76 3.93 -33.40
CA ARG A 138 15.42 4.07 -32.78
C ARG A 138 15.42 4.66 -31.37
N ALA A 139 16.43 5.46 -31.03
CA ALA A 139 16.37 6.34 -29.88
C ALA A 139 15.69 7.65 -30.31
N ASP A 140 14.37 7.73 -30.15
CA ASP A 140 13.66 9.01 -30.25
C ASP A 140 13.84 9.79 -28.92
N LEU A 141 14.16 11.08 -29.06
CA LEU A 141 14.36 12.08 -27.99
C LEU A 141 13.12 12.28 -27.09
#